data_AF-A0A2V2D873-F1
#
_entry.id   AF-A0A2V2D873-F1
#
_cell.length_a   1.000
_cell.length_b   1.000
_cell.length_c   1.000
_cell.angle_alpha   90.00
_cell.angle_beta   90.00
_cell.angle_gamma   90.00
#
_symmetry.space_group_name_H-M   'P 1'
#
loop_
_entity.id
_entity.type
_entity.pdbx_description
1 polymer ?
#
loop_
_entity_poly.entity_id
_entity_poly.type
_entity_poly.pdbx_seq_one_letter_code
_entity_poly.pdbx_strand_id
1 'polypeptide(L)' 'MKWTSYLPSDIENRLCNCKTLKKDIMYLVNAKWLAMKDARKDKQGFTKEDALVSVLELLECNGQDFPLTEEEYQELIN' A
#
# COMPACT_ATOMS: atom_id res chain seq x y z
N MET A 1 10.98 9.83 -6.35
CA MET A 1 9.63 9.76 -6.94
C MET A 1 8.63 9.55 -5.80
N LYS A 2 7.45 10.19 -5.81
CA LYS A 2 6.42 9.93 -4.79
C LYS A 2 5.77 8.58 -5.10
N TRP A 3 5.58 7.70 -4.12
CA TRP A 3 5.00 6.38 -4.39
C TRP A 3 3.57 6.45 -4.96
N THR A 4 2.83 7.53 -4.68
CA THR A 4 1.49 7.75 -5.23
C THR A 4 1.48 7.97 -6.74
N SER A 5 2.62 8.28 -7.38
CA SER A 5 2.67 8.37 -8.85
C SER A 5 2.51 7.02 -9.56
N TYR A 6 2.56 5.92 -8.82
CA TYR A 6 2.25 4.58 -9.32
C TYR A 6 0.75 4.25 -9.24
N LEU A 7 -0.07 5.12 -8.66
CA LEU A 7 -1.49 4.88 -8.48
C LEU A 7 -2.30 5.35 -9.68
N PRO A 8 -3.37 4.62 -10.04
CA PRO A 8 -4.47 5.18 -10.82
C PRO A 8 -5.02 6.44 -10.14
N SER A 9 -5.38 7.43 -10.96
CA SER A 9 -5.78 8.76 -10.47
C SER A 9 -7.01 8.72 -9.55
N ASP A 10 -7.94 7.79 -9.77
CA ASP A 10 -9.13 7.62 -8.93
C ASP A 10 -8.78 7.04 -7.54
N ILE A 11 -7.80 6.15 -7.47
CA ILE A 11 -7.28 5.58 -6.22
C ILE A 11 -6.48 6.62 -5.45
N GLU A 12 -5.59 7.36 -6.13
CA GLU A 12 -4.86 8.48 -5.52
C GLU A 12 -5.83 9.51 -4.94
N ASN A 13 -6.86 9.89 -5.69
CA ASN A 13 -7.90 10.79 -5.20
C ASN A 13 -8.61 10.26 -3.96
N ARG A 14 -8.95 8.96 -3.91
CA ARG A 14 -9.57 8.36 -2.71
C ARG A 14 -8.62 8.38 -1.51
N LEU A 15 -7.36 8.03 -1.71
CA LEU A 15 -6.34 8.08 -0.67
C LEU A 15 -6.17 9.49 -0.09
N CYS A 16 -6.05 10.51 -0.96
CA CYS A 16 -5.89 11.90 -0.54
C CYS A 16 -7.10 12.48 0.18
N ASN A 17 -8.29 11.89 -0.01
CA ASN A 17 -9.51 12.32 0.65
C ASN A 17 -9.90 11.43 1.85
N CYS A 18 -9.01 10.53 2.30
CA CYS A 18 -9.29 9.56 3.36
C CYS A 18 -10.54 8.71 3.09
N LYS A 19 -10.74 8.35 1.81
CA LYS A 19 -11.88 7.56 1.30
C LYS A 19 -11.40 6.27 0.63
N THR A 20 -10.25 5.74 1.06
CA THR A 20 -9.74 4.44 0.59
C THR A 20 -10.80 3.36 0.77
N LEU A 21 -10.92 2.46 -0.21
CA LEU A 21 -11.76 1.27 -0.13
C LEU A 21 -10.88 0.04 0.08
N LYS A 22 -11.43 -1.04 0.65
CA LYS A 22 -10.67 -2.28 0.88
C LYS A 22 -10.03 -2.83 -0.40
N LYS A 23 -10.76 -2.77 -1.53
CA LYS A 23 -10.25 -3.17 -2.86
C LYS A 23 -9.08 -2.31 -3.38
N ASP A 24 -8.90 -1.10 -2.84
CA ASP A 24 -7.81 -0.21 -3.24
C ASP A 24 -6.48 -0.64 -2.62
N ILE A 25 -6.51 -1.37 -1.49
CA ILE A 25 -5.31 -1.76 -0.71
C ILE A 25 -4.27 -2.44 -1.61
N MET A 26 -4.69 -3.36 -2.48
CA MET A 26 -3.78 -4.03 -3.41
C MET A 26 -3.01 -3.04 -4.30
N TYR A 27 -3.67 -2.01 -4.81
CA TYR A 27 -3.01 -0.98 -5.60
C TYR A 27 -2.06 -0.14 -4.75
N LEU A 28 -2.45 0.18 -3.52
CA LEU A 28 -1.61 0.94 -2.59
C LEU A 28 -0.33 0.17 -2.24
N VAL A 29 -0.44 -1.12 -1.89
CA VAL A 29 0.69 -1.99 -1.57
C VAL A 29 1.62 -2.13 -2.76
N ASN A 30 1.08 -2.37 -3.96
CA ASN A 30 1.89 -2.49 -5.17
C ASN A 30 2.63 -1.18 -5.50
N ALA A 31 1.96 -0.04 -5.40
CA ALA A 31 2.57 1.26 -5.62
C ALA A 31 3.69 1.56 -4.59
N LYS A 32 3.45 1.24 -3.31
CA LYS A 32 4.44 1.40 -2.25
C LYS A 32 5.64 0.49 -2.47
N TRP A 33 5.40 -0.77 -2.85
CA TRP A 33 6.46 -1.74 -3.16
C TRP A 33 7.31 -1.33 -4.36
N LEU A 34 6.69 -0.80 -5.42
CA LEU A 34 7.42 -0.26 -6.58
C LEU A 34 8.37 0.87 -6.16
N ALA A 35 7.89 1.82 -5.36
CA ALA A 35 8.73 2.90 -4.85
C ALA A 35 9.87 2.40 -3.95
N MET A 36 9.65 1.34 -3.16
CA MET A 36 10.70 0.70 -2.37
C MET A 36 11.77 0.05 -3.27
N LYS A 37 11.36 -0.66 -4.33
CA LYS A 37 12.28 -1.24 -5.31
C LYS A 37 13.11 -0.18 -6.05
N ASP A 38 12.50 0.94 -6.43
CA ASP A 38 13.24 2.04 -7.05
C ASP A 38 14.32 2.61 -6.12
N ALA A 39 14.02 2.65 -4.83
CA ALA A 39 14.95 3.04 -3.78
C ALA A 39 15.95 1.92 -3.39
N ARG A 40 15.96 0.79 -4.13
CA ARG A 40 16.77 -0.41 -3.88
C ARG A 40 16.61 -0.97 -2.47
N LYS A 41 15.41 -0.84 -1.89
CA LYS A 41 15.09 -1.37 -0.55
C LYS A 41 14.96 -2.90 -0.57
N ASP A 42 14.58 -3.48 -1.70
CA ASP A 42 14.63 -4.93 -1.94
C ASP A 42 16.05 -5.49 -1.75
N LYS A 43 17.09 -4.70 -2.09
CA LYS A 43 18.50 -5.06 -1.85
C LYS A 43 18.95 -4.89 -0.40
N GLN A 44 18.13 -4.28 0.44
CA GLN A 44 18.36 -4.07 1.87
C GLN A 44 17.53 -5.03 2.73
N GLY A 45 16.84 -6.01 2.13
CA GLY A 45 16.03 -7.00 2.83
C GLY A 45 14.57 -6.59 3.04
N PHE A 46 14.12 -5.45 2.51
CA PHE A 46 12.70 -5.09 2.54
C PHE A 46 11.91 -5.97 1.57
N THR A 47 10.69 -6.27 1.96
CA THR A 47 9.75 -7.17 1.31
C THR A 47 8.46 -6.43 0.92
N LYS A 48 7.57 -7.13 0.20
CA LYS A 48 6.23 -6.60 -0.10
C LYS A 48 5.35 -6.52 1.16
N GLU A 49 5.62 -7.33 2.17
CA GLU A 49 4.99 -7.24 3.50
C GLU A 49 5.32 -5.92 4.19
N ASP A 50 6.58 -5.44 4.12
CA ASP A 50 6.94 -4.12 4.65
C ASP A 50 6.17 -2.98 3.96
N ALA A 51 5.88 -3.15 2.67
CA ALA A 51 5.03 -2.22 1.93
C ALA A 51 3.57 -2.28 2.42
N LEU A 52 3.04 -3.47 2.70
CA LEU A 52 1.71 -3.67 3.28
C LEU A 52 1.60 -3.00 4.66
N VAL A 53 2.53 -3.27 5.57
CA VAL A 53 2.54 -2.66 6.91
C VAL A 53 2.55 -1.13 6.80
N SER A 54 3.43 -0.56 5.97
CA SER A 54 3.49 0.89 5.78
C SER A 54 2.20 1.49 5.18
N VAL A 55 1.45 0.72 4.38
CA VAL A 55 0.14 1.15 3.87
C VAL A 55 -0.92 1.09 4.97
N LEU A 56 -0.97 0.04 5.77
CA LEU A 56 -1.94 -0.09 6.85
C LEU A 56 -1.74 0.99 7.93
N GLU A 57 -0.50 1.26 8.34
CA GLU A 57 -0.17 2.36 9.27
C GLU A 57 -0.64 3.72 8.75
N LEU A 58 -0.48 3.97 7.44
CA LEU A 58 -0.95 5.21 6.81
C LEU A 58 -2.48 5.30 6.82
N LEU A 59 -3.18 4.20 6.56
CA LEU A 59 -4.65 4.17 6.55
C LEU A 59 -5.21 4.32 7.96
N GLU A 60 -4.56 3.72 8.96
CA GLU A 60 -4.87 3.93 10.37
C GLU A 60 -4.72 5.40 10.77
N CYS A 61 -3.64 6.07 10.33
CA CYS A 61 -3.44 7.52 10.53
C CYS A 61 -4.54 8.35 9.87
N ASN A 62 -5.14 7.87 8.78
CA ASN A 62 -6.29 8.49 8.12
C ASN A 62 -7.64 8.18 8.81
N GLY A 63 -7.62 7.46 9.94
CA GLY A 63 -8.83 7.01 10.64
C GLY A 63 -9.58 5.90 9.92
N GLN A 64 -8.89 5.15 9.05
CA GLN A 64 -9.46 4.07 8.25
C GLN A 64 -8.85 2.73 8.67
N ASP A 65 -9.60 1.95 9.46
CA ASP A 65 -9.21 0.60 9.83
C ASP A 65 -9.69 -0.44 8.80
N PHE A 66 -8.80 -1.35 8.40
CA PHE A 66 -9.05 -2.39 7.41
C PHE A 66 -8.60 -3.75 7.94
N PRO A 67 -9.45 -4.46 8.71
CA PRO A 67 -9.15 -5.82 9.12
C PRO A 67 -9.01 -6.72 7.89
N LEU A 68 -7.93 -7.50 7.86
CA LEU A 68 -7.62 -8.46 6.82
C LEU A 68 -7.83 -9.88 7.34
N THR A 69 -8.41 -10.75 6.51
CA THR A 69 -8.31 -12.20 6.74
C THR A 69 -6.91 -12.69 6.38
N GLU A 70 -6.60 -13.94 6.76
CA GLU A 70 -5.33 -14.57 6.39
C GLU A 70 -5.18 -14.67 4.87
N GLU A 71 -6.25 -15.01 4.14
CA GLU A 71 -6.23 -15.09 2.69
C GLU A 71 -5.97 -13.73 2.03
N GLU A 72 -6.68 -12.68 2.49
CA GLU A 72 -6.48 -11.32 1.98
C GLU A 72 -5.06 -10.83 2.25
N TYR A 73 -4.51 -11.15 3.43
CA TYR A 73 -3.13 -10.84 3.77
C TYR A 73 -2.14 -11.52 2.80
N GLN A 74 -2.31 -12.82 2.57
CA GLN A 74 -1.45 -13.59 1.66
C GLN A 74 -1.56 -13.07 0.22
N GLU A 75 -2.75 -12.71 -0.25
CA GLU A 75 -2.95 -12.12 -1.58
C GLU A 75 -2.20 -10.79 -1.74
N LEU A 76 -2.11 -9.98 -0.68
CA LEU A 76 -1.47 -8.67 -0.74
C LEU A 76 0.07 -8.74 -0.77
N ILE A 77 0.66 -9.78 -0.18
CA ILE A 77 2.13 -9.92 -0.08
C ILE A 77 2.76 -10.81 -1.14
N ASN A 78 1.96 -11.59 -1.89
CA ASN A 78 2.40 -12.40 -3.03
C ASN A 78 2.31 -11.63 -4.36
#